data_AF-A0A841HR41-F1
#
_entry.id   AF-A0A841HR41-F1
#
_cell.length_a   1.000
_cell.length_b   1.000
_cell.length_c   1.000
_cell.angle_alpha   90.00
_cell.angle_beta   90.00
_cell.angle_gamma   90.00
#
_symmetry.space_group_name_H-M   'P 1'
#
loop_
_entity.id
_entity.type
_entity.pdbx_description
1 polymer ?
#
loop_
_entity_poly.entity_id
_entity_poly.type
_entity_poly.pdbx_seq_one_letter_code
_entity_poly.pdbx_strand_id
1 'polypeptide(L)'
;MRVPVLVRFAAGAIGALMLAGCGSGGGDAATQQPPGPVYSGCVTPADCGNVIIAMTDADGDFLSYTVDVQSLTLKRANGDTVETLPLTTRIDFAQVVDLSEFLTSATVPNGAYVEGSLRLDYSNAAVTVESNGQPVEARVVGADGSPLGIVDVRVVLDNRNHLTVSPGRPSLLTLDFDLAASNTVDLTTSPATVTATPSLVASLEPVDEKDLRLRGPLVSVDAASSSYVVDVRPFGHRSGKFGQVTVYTNASTAFEVNGTASTGAAGLQALATAGAGTQTLAVGTLSRGDRRFDAQTVYAGTSVPGAGVDAVLGNVLSRVGDELIVRGGTLDRSDDGSSRFIRDPIVVRVSSTTKVLRVGAPSSSAFDSQDVSVGQRVLAFGSIEDEAGAAVLDATQGRVRMLPTHLSGTVHDVSAGNLELQLESIDGRAVGAFDFAGTGASADQDADPDSYEVSTGFLGGNLREGRSVRVLGFATTFGAAPPDFEARTVVDMRDSRSSLTVTWGMDGTDAPFSTADDSGLIVDLQNPDLGRLHVLRTGWRVRDLLDLPASPQLVPTGDRAAFVVASRGSCRSFHEFADFLAEIQRQLTAGGAARSLTAHGVYDENANVLRAKSIVVIL
;
A
#
# COMPACT_ATOMS: atom_id res chain seq x y z
N MET A 1 35.25 -30.62 36.87
CA MET A 1 34.45 -31.77 37.35
C MET A 1 34.25 -31.59 38.86
N ARG A 2 33.11 -32.05 39.43
CA ARG A 2 32.69 -31.93 40.85
C ARG A 2 32.19 -30.54 41.33
N VAL A 3 30.87 -30.38 41.18
CA VAL A 3 29.91 -29.68 42.06
C VAL A 3 29.20 -30.81 42.86
N PRO A 4 28.86 -30.73 44.18
CA PRO A 4 27.71 -30.00 44.78
C PRO A 4 28.12 -29.24 46.09
N VAL A 5 27.30 -28.74 47.04
CA VAL A 5 25.87 -28.97 47.45
C VAL A 5 25.23 -27.67 47.99
N LEU A 6 23.90 -27.68 48.18
CA LEU A 6 23.06 -26.63 48.83
C LEU A 6 22.92 -26.85 50.36
N VAL A 7 22.43 -25.83 51.11
CA VAL A 7 21.06 -25.79 51.74
C VAL A 7 20.87 -24.52 52.62
N ARG A 8 19.59 -24.13 52.86
CA ARG A 8 19.08 -22.93 53.60
C ARG A 8 19.16 -23.13 55.14
N PHE A 9 18.72 -22.30 56.10
CA PHE A 9 17.76 -21.16 56.32
C PHE A 9 18.17 -20.49 57.69
N ALA A 10 17.64 -19.39 58.27
CA ALA A 10 16.90 -18.17 57.85
C ALA A 10 16.70 -17.21 59.07
N ALA A 11 16.30 -15.95 58.79
CA ALA A 11 15.62 -14.97 59.68
C ALA A 11 16.35 -14.34 60.90
N GLY A 12 16.00 -13.08 61.20
CA GLY A 12 16.39 -12.32 62.40
C GLY A 12 16.61 -10.82 62.12
N ALA A 13 15.83 -9.92 62.75
CA ALA A 13 15.88 -8.47 62.48
C ALA A 13 15.84 -7.60 63.75
N ILE A 14 16.68 -6.56 63.77
CA ILE A 14 16.77 -5.35 64.64
C ILE A 14 17.83 -4.45 63.96
N GLY A 15 17.79 -3.10 63.97
CA GLY A 15 16.77 -2.17 64.44
C GLY A 15 17.35 -0.79 64.81
N ALA A 16 16.72 0.28 64.32
CA ALA A 16 16.77 1.69 64.78
C ALA A 16 18.02 2.59 64.55
N LEU A 17 17.78 3.69 63.80
CA LEU A 17 18.25 5.10 64.03
C LEU A 17 19.78 5.39 63.91
N MET A 18 20.29 6.56 63.47
CA MET A 18 19.87 7.94 63.08
C MET A 18 20.75 8.35 61.85
N LEU A 19 20.70 9.48 61.10
CA LEU A 19 19.94 10.73 60.80
C LEU A 19 20.61 11.27 59.48
N ALA A 20 20.12 12.17 58.62
CA ALA A 20 18.85 12.86 58.35
C ALA A 20 18.90 13.46 56.91
N GLY A 21 17.80 13.95 56.35
CA GLY A 21 17.79 14.77 55.11
C GLY A 21 16.41 14.93 54.46
N CYS A 22 16.13 16.10 53.88
CA CYS A 22 14.90 16.36 53.11
C CYS A 22 14.89 15.55 51.79
N GLY A 23 13.75 15.21 51.19
CA GLY A 23 12.38 15.62 51.56
C GLY A 23 11.61 16.19 50.38
N SER A 24 11.51 15.41 49.29
CA SER A 24 10.55 15.62 48.20
C SER A 24 10.18 14.24 47.65
N GLY A 25 8.89 13.95 47.56
CA GLY A 25 8.36 12.68 47.08
C GLY A 25 7.22 12.92 46.11
N GLY A 26 7.33 12.32 44.93
CA GLY A 26 6.39 12.47 43.82
C GLY A 26 6.92 11.67 42.65
N GLY A 27 6.42 10.44 42.49
CA GLY A 27 6.78 9.58 41.36
C GLY A 27 5.80 9.82 40.22
N ASP A 28 6.12 10.75 39.33
CA ASP A 28 5.33 10.97 38.12
C ASP A 28 5.58 9.83 37.12
N ALA A 29 4.51 9.13 36.76
CA ALA A 29 4.52 8.13 35.70
C ALA A 29 4.70 8.81 34.34
N ALA A 30 5.29 8.11 33.37
CA ALA A 30 5.51 8.63 32.02
C ALA A 30 4.19 8.76 31.23
N THR A 31 3.46 9.85 31.43
CA THR A 31 2.26 10.21 30.66
C THR A 31 2.60 11.18 29.52
N GLN A 32 3.15 10.68 28.42
CA GLN A 32 3.44 11.46 27.21
C GLN A 32 2.57 11.07 26.00
N GLN A 33 1.38 11.67 25.91
CA GLN A 33 0.71 12.07 24.66
C GLN A 33 -0.41 13.09 25.06
N PRO A 34 -0.83 14.07 24.22
CA PRO A 34 -0.58 14.19 22.79
C PRO A 34 -0.06 15.56 22.29
N PRO A 35 0.48 15.57 21.07
CA PRO A 35 0.47 16.72 20.18
C PRO A 35 -0.12 16.36 18.80
N GLY A 36 -1.20 15.58 18.75
CA GLY A 36 -2.03 15.44 17.55
C GLY A 36 -2.95 16.65 17.33
N PRO A 37 -3.88 16.58 16.36
CA PRO A 37 -4.96 17.55 16.25
C PRO A 37 -5.91 17.33 17.44
N VAL A 38 -5.72 18.11 18.52
CA VAL A 38 -6.56 18.03 19.72
C VAL A 38 -7.88 18.75 19.44
N TYR A 39 -8.95 17.98 19.29
CA TYR A 39 -10.29 18.54 19.18
C TYR A 39 -10.68 19.29 20.47
N SER A 40 -11.34 20.44 20.36
CA SER A 40 -11.63 21.33 21.49
C SER A 40 -12.56 20.76 22.56
N GLY A 41 -13.18 19.60 22.30
CA GLY A 41 -13.93 18.81 23.29
C GLY A 41 -13.07 17.99 24.26
N CYS A 42 -11.76 17.85 24.03
CA CYS A 42 -10.85 17.11 24.91
C CYS A 42 -10.46 17.95 26.15
N VAL A 43 -11.32 17.98 27.18
CA VAL A 43 -11.06 18.73 28.43
C VAL A 43 -10.00 18.05 29.30
N THR A 44 -10.00 16.71 29.34
CA THR A 44 -8.99 15.89 30.01
C THR A 44 -8.51 14.74 29.09
N PRO A 45 -7.35 14.12 29.38
CA PRO A 45 -6.90 12.92 28.66
C PRO A 45 -7.83 11.70 28.79
N ALA A 46 -8.81 11.73 29.70
CA ALA A 46 -9.82 10.68 29.85
C ALA A 46 -11.06 10.90 28.97
N ASP A 47 -11.25 12.09 28.39
CA ASP A 47 -12.41 12.41 27.54
C ASP A 47 -12.20 12.02 26.07
N CYS A 48 -10.97 11.67 25.69
CA CYS A 48 -10.55 11.40 24.31
C CYS A 48 -9.69 10.14 24.20
N GLY A 49 -9.67 9.55 23.00
CA GLY A 49 -8.80 8.45 22.60
C GLY A 49 -8.06 8.80 21.30
N ASN A 50 -7.19 7.91 20.85
CA ASN A 50 -6.49 8.07 19.57
C ASN A 50 -7.13 7.19 18.48
N VAL A 51 -7.34 7.75 17.30
CA VAL A 51 -7.71 7.01 16.09
C VAL A 51 -6.54 7.05 15.12
N ILE A 52 -5.95 5.89 14.86
CA ILE A 52 -5.08 5.69 13.70
C ILE A 52 -6.00 5.61 12.49
N ILE A 53 -5.75 6.43 11.48
CA ILE A 53 -6.34 6.28 10.15
C ILE A 53 -5.23 5.87 9.19
N ALA A 54 -5.42 4.75 8.52
CA ALA A 54 -4.55 4.28 7.45
C ALA A 54 -5.31 4.31 6.12
N MET A 55 -4.59 4.50 5.01
CA MET A 55 -5.16 4.54 3.67
C MET A 55 -4.50 3.53 2.74
N THR A 56 -5.30 2.97 1.84
CA THR A 56 -4.97 1.87 0.92
C THR A 56 -5.78 2.00 -0.37
N ASP A 57 -5.35 1.25 -1.39
CA ASP A 57 -5.99 1.13 -2.72
C ASP A 57 -6.01 -0.34 -3.18
N ALA A 58 -6.77 -0.67 -4.22
CA ALA A 58 -6.78 -1.96 -4.91
C ALA A 58 -5.90 -1.93 -6.18
N ASP A 59 -5.57 -3.08 -6.78
CA ASP A 59 -4.85 -3.12 -8.06
C ASP A 59 -5.68 -2.42 -9.17
N GLY A 60 -5.10 -1.44 -9.84
CA GLY A 60 -5.71 -0.70 -10.96
C GLY A 60 -4.69 -0.29 -12.03
N ASP A 61 -5.14 -0.02 -13.24
CA ASP A 61 -4.28 0.19 -14.43
C ASP A 61 -3.63 1.59 -14.51
N PHE A 62 -3.17 2.10 -13.37
CA PHE A 62 -2.59 3.44 -13.20
C PHE A 62 -1.12 3.36 -12.82
N LEU A 63 -0.27 4.08 -13.56
CA LEU A 63 1.13 4.29 -13.18
C LEU A 63 1.28 5.37 -12.10
N SER A 64 0.31 6.29 -12.03
CA SER A 64 0.13 7.29 -10.97
C SER A 64 -1.32 7.77 -10.97
N TYR A 65 -1.91 7.95 -9.79
CA TYR A 65 -3.23 8.53 -9.61
C TYR A 65 -3.15 9.54 -8.46
N THR A 66 -2.73 10.76 -8.76
CA THR A 66 -2.49 11.81 -7.76
C THR A 66 -3.73 12.69 -7.57
N VAL A 67 -4.29 12.75 -6.35
CA VAL A 67 -5.45 13.57 -5.98
C VAL A 67 -5.20 14.26 -4.62
N ASP A 68 -5.80 15.43 -4.39
CA ASP A 68 -5.72 16.16 -3.12
C ASP A 68 -6.85 15.75 -2.17
N VAL A 69 -6.51 15.22 -0.99
CA VAL A 69 -7.44 15.07 0.13
C VAL A 69 -7.45 16.36 0.95
N GLN A 70 -8.53 17.13 0.91
CA GLN A 70 -8.64 18.41 1.63
C GLN A 70 -9.07 18.26 3.10
N SER A 71 -9.84 17.22 3.43
CA SER A 71 -10.45 17.02 4.75
C SER A 71 -10.82 15.55 4.96
N LEU A 72 -10.72 15.07 6.21
CA LEU A 72 -11.24 13.77 6.62
C LEU A 72 -11.94 13.89 7.97
N THR A 73 -13.26 13.96 7.93
CA THR A 73 -14.09 14.08 9.14
C THR A 73 -14.66 12.75 9.58
N LEU A 74 -14.79 12.58 10.90
CA LEU A 74 -15.50 11.47 11.55
C LEU A 74 -16.69 12.03 12.34
N LYS A 75 -17.85 11.43 12.16
CA LYS A 75 -19.13 11.87 12.76
C LYS A 75 -19.61 10.88 13.82
N ARG A 76 -19.89 11.40 15.00
CA ARG A 76 -20.31 10.67 16.20
C ARG A 76 -21.81 10.33 16.14
N ALA A 77 -22.20 9.27 16.84
CA ALA A 77 -23.60 8.83 16.93
C ALA A 77 -24.56 9.88 17.53
N ASN A 78 -24.06 10.88 18.26
CA ASN A 78 -24.84 12.01 18.77
C ASN A 78 -24.95 13.19 17.78
N GLY A 79 -24.32 13.11 16.60
CA GLY A 79 -24.37 14.12 15.55
C GLY A 79 -23.16 15.07 15.47
N ASP A 80 -22.24 15.04 16.43
CA ASP A 80 -21.02 15.86 16.38
C ASP A 80 -20.06 15.38 15.27
N THR A 81 -19.37 16.32 14.63
CA THR A 81 -18.34 16.02 13.61
C THR A 81 -16.97 16.51 14.05
N VAL A 82 -15.94 15.69 13.81
CA VAL A 82 -14.54 15.92 14.19
C VAL A 82 -13.66 15.84 12.94
N GLU A 83 -12.88 16.88 12.67
CA GLU A 83 -11.82 16.85 11.65
C GLU A 83 -10.60 16.08 12.18
N THR A 84 -10.00 15.23 11.34
CA THR A 84 -8.85 14.40 11.70
C THR A 84 -7.62 14.64 10.82
N LEU A 85 -7.80 15.32 9.68
CA LEU A 85 -6.73 15.71 8.78
C LEU A 85 -6.33 17.17 9.05
N PRO A 86 -5.09 17.45 9.51
CA PRO A 86 -4.66 18.79 9.89
C PRO A 86 -4.31 19.70 8.71
N LEU A 87 -4.07 19.15 7.52
CA LEU A 87 -3.64 19.85 6.30
C LEU A 87 -4.11 19.07 5.05
N THR A 88 -4.44 19.78 3.97
CA THR A 88 -4.61 19.17 2.64
C THR A 88 -3.42 18.28 2.32
N THR A 89 -3.68 17.04 1.92
CA THR A 89 -2.67 16.01 1.70
C THR A 89 -2.82 15.47 0.29
N ARG A 90 -1.80 15.70 -0.55
CA ARG A 90 -1.70 15.14 -1.90
C ARG A 90 -1.28 13.68 -1.81
N ILE A 91 -2.00 12.80 -2.49
CA ILE A 91 -1.73 11.36 -2.43
C ILE A 91 -1.77 10.77 -3.83
N ASP A 92 -0.71 10.02 -4.17
CA ASP A 92 -0.69 9.11 -5.30
C ASP A 92 -1.20 7.74 -4.85
N PHE A 93 -2.44 7.40 -5.22
CA PHE A 93 -3.13 6.19 -4.76
C PHE A 93 -2.47 4.91 -5.32
N ALA A 94 -1.92 4.97 -6.54
CA ALA A 94 -1.16 3.87 -7.14
C ALA A 94 0.10 3.50 -6.33
N GLN A 95 0.58 4.38 -5.44
CA GLN A 95 1.72 4.11 -4.54
C GLN A 95 1.31 3.53 -3.16
N VAL A 96 0.03 3.19 -2.96
CA VAL A 96 -0.53 2.45 -1.80
C VAL A 96 -1.37 1.22 -2.23
N VAL A 97 -1.00 0.62 -3.37
CA VAL A 97 -1.53 -0.68 -3.83
C VAL A 97 -0.83 -1.85 -3.10
N ASP A 98 0.50 -1.93 -3.10
CA ASP A 98 1.22 -3.03 -2.43
C ASP A 98 1.32 -2.87 -0.88
N LEU A 99 0.91 -1.72 -0.33
CA LEU A 99 1.04 -1.38 1.10
C LEU A 99 -0.08 -0.45 1.58
N SER A 100 -0.18 -0.20 2.89
CA SER A 100 -1.09 0.81 3.44
C SER A 100 -0.31 1.89 4.19
N GLU A 101 -0.58 3.18 4.01
CA GLU A 101 0.13 4.27 4.72
C GLU A 101 -0.73 4.91 5.82
N PHE A 102 -0.13 5.15 6.99
CA PHE A 102 -0.75 5.91 8.08
C PHE A 102 -0.98 7.37 7.64
N LEU A 103 -2.23 7.79 7.51
CA LEU A 103 -2.62 9.16 7.16
C LEU A 103 -2.64 10.08 8.39
N THR A 104 -3.15 9.62 9.53
CA THR A 104 -3.21 10.42 10.78
C THR A 104 -3.35 9.53 12.03
N SER A 105 -2.96 10.08 13.19
CA SER A 105 -3.11 9.52 14.54
C SER A 105 -3.83 10.57 15.39
N ALA A 106 -5.11 10.78 15.10
CA ALA A 106 -5.90 11.89 15.62
C ALA A 106 -6.38 11.64 17.06
N THR A 107 -6.27 12.63 17.93
CA THR A 107 -6.81 12.56 19.30
C THR A 107 -8.23 13.15 19.31
N VAL A 108 -9.24 12.28 19.44
CA VAL A 108 -10.65 12.62 19.24
C VAL A 108 -11.52 12.23 20.44
N PRO A 109 -12.67 12.90 20.67
CA PRO A 109 -13.61 12.57 21.75
C PRO A 109 -14.03 11.10 21.77
N ASN A 110 -14.17 10.54 22.97
CA ASN A 110 -14.63 9.15 23.13
C ASN A 110 -16.05 8.94 22.56
N GLY A 111 -16.35 7.68 22.22
CA GLY A 111 -17.69 7.22 21.85
C GLY A 111 -17.76 6.54 20.49
N ALA A 112 -18.99 6.34 20.03
CA ALA A 112 -19.32 5.71 18.75
C ALA A 112 -19.28 6.73 17.60
N TYR A 113 -18.56 6.39 16.53
CA TYR A 113 -18.49 7.11 15.25
C TYR A 113 -19.13 6.26 14.15
N VAL A 114 -20.10 6.83 13.45
CA VAL A 114 -21.04 6.12 12.56
C VAL A 114 -20.89 6.49 11.09
N GLU A 115 -20.11 7.51 10.76
CA GLU A 115 -19.90 8.00 9.39
C GLU A 115 -18.52 8.65 9.29
N GLY A 116 -17.78 8.33 8.24
CA GLY A 116 -16.58 9.03 7.81
C GLY A 116 -16.85 9.78 6.51
N SER A 117 -16.27 10.98 6.33
CA SER A 117 -16.42 11.78 5.11
C SER A 117 -15.06 12.34 4.67
N LEU A 118 -14.67 11.99 3.44
CA LEU A 118 -13.44 12.38 2.78
C LEU A 118 -13.76 13.45 1.72
N ARG A 119 -13.07 14.60 1.76
CA ARG A 119 -13.16 15.60 0.68
C ARG A 119 -11.98 15.43 -0.28
N LEU A 120 -12.27 15.01 -1.49
CA LEU A 120 -11.33 14.95 -2.60
C LEU A 120 -11.42 16.22 -3.45
N ASP A 121 -10.30 16.68 -3.98
CA ASP A 121 -10.23 17.76 -4.96
C ASP A 121 -9.43 17.32 -6.19
N TYR A 122 -10.14 17.21 -7.31
CA TYR A 122 -9.61 16.80 -8.59
C TYR A 122 -9.16 17.97 -9.47
N SER A 123 -9.32 19.23 -9.01
CA SER A 123 -8.95 20.43 -9.76
C SER A 123 -7.46 20.49 -10.12
N ASN A 124 -6.62 19.76 -9.37
CA ASN A 124 -5.18 19.60 -9.61
C ASN A 124 -4.77 18.12 -9.77
N ALA A 125 -5.71 17.22 -10.09
CA ALA A 125 -5.41 15.80 -10.20
C ALA A 125 -4.45 15.52 -11.37
N ALA A 126 -3.48 14.63 -11.13
CA ALA A 126 -2.54 14.17 -12.14
C ALA A 126 -2.59 12.64 -12.21
N VAL A 127 -3.18 12.13 -13.30
CA VAL A 127 -3.35 10.70 -13.55
C VAL A 127 -2.52 10.30 -14.76
N THR A 128 -1.74 9.23 -14.62
CA THR A 128 -0.92 8.66 -15.70
C THR A 128 -1.27 7.18 -15.85
N VAL A 129 -1.59 6.78 -17.08
CA VAL A 129 -1.86 5.40 -17.48
C VAL A 129 -0.79 4.94 -18.47
N GLU A 130 -0.63 3.63 -18.68
CA GLU A 130 0.24 3.14 -19.76
C GLU A 130 -0.55 3.00 -21.06
N SER A 131 0.06 3.42 -22.18
CA SER A 131 -0.47 3.21 -23.52
C SER A 131 0.68 2.83 -24.45
N ASN A 132 0.62 1.62 -25.02
CA ASN A 132 1.66 1.07 -25.91
C ASN A 132 3.08 1.15 -25.31
N GLY A 133 3.24 0.79 -24.03
CA GLY A 133 4.52 0.83 -23.29
C GLY A 133 5.03 2.23 -22.92
N GLN A 134 4.25 3.29 -23.18
CA GLN A 134 4.60 4.67 -22.81
C GLN A 134 3.64 5.23 -21.74
N PRO A 135 4.15 5.91 -20.69
CA PRO A 135 3.30 6.62 -19.74
C PRO A 135 2.64 7.84 -20.39
N VAL A 136 1.30 7.88 -20.42
CA VAL A 136 0.52 9.00 -20.97
C VAL A 136 -0.32 9.68 -19.91
N GLU A 137 -0.38 11.02 -19.94
CA GLU A 137 -1.27 11.80 -19.07
C GLU A 137 -2.73 11.59 -19.48
N ALA A 138 -3.60 11.36 -18.50
CA ALA A 138 -5.01 11.15 -18.71
C ALA A 138 -5.85 12.29 -18.11
N ARG A 139 -6.85 12.74 -18.88
CA ARG A 139 -7.83 13.74 -18.44
C ARG A 139 -8.91 13.07 -17.58
N VAL A 140 -9.02 13.48 -16.33
CA VAL A 140 -10.09 13.01 -15.42
C VAL A 140 -11.40 13.78 -15.69
N VAL A 141 -12.50 13.03 -15.78
CA VAL A 141 -13.87 13.54 -15.94
C VAL A 141 -14.84 12.78 -15.02
N GLY A 142 -16.02 13.35 -14.74
CA GLY A 142 -17.12 12.66 -14.08
C GLY A 142 -17.96 11.82 -15.03
N ALA A 143 -18.92 11.08 -14.47
CA ALA A 143 -19.86 10.24 -15.22
C ALA A 143 -20.76 11.00 -16.22
N ASP A 144 -20.81 12.34 -16.15
CA ASP A 144 -21.48 13.23 -17.11
C ASP A 144 -20.54 13.72 -18.24
N GLY A 145 -19.26 13.37 -18.19
CA GLY A 145 -18.21 13.85 -19.11
C GLY A 145 -17.62 15.22 -18.76
N SER A 146 -18.08 15.88 -17.68
CA SER A 146 -17.52 17.16 -17.21
C SER A 146 -16.20 16.95 -16.46
N PRO A 147 -15.26 17.92 -16.47
CA PRO A 147 -14.09 17.87 -15.59
C PRO A 147 -14.49 17.73 -14.11
N LEU A 148 -13.83 16.84 -13.38
CA LEU A 148 -14.13 16.62 -11.97
C LEU A 148 -13.50 17.70 -11.09
N GLY A 149 -14.25 18.23 -10.12
CA GLY A 149 -13.78 19.25 -9.16
C GLY A 149 -13.66 18.69 -7.74
N ILE A 150 -14.24 19.39 -6.77
CA ILE A 150 -14.34 18.90 -5.39
C ILE A 150 -15.47 17.87 -5.28
N VAL A 151 -15.17 16.73 -4.66
CA VAL A 151 -16.11 15.62 -4.41
C VAL A 151 -16.07 15.22 -2.93
N ASP A 152 -17.22 15.24 -2.26
CA ASP A 152 -17.39 14.73 -0.90
C ASP A 152 -17.84 13.26 -0.94
N VAL A 153 -16.96 12.34 -0.56
CA VAL A 153 -17.23 10.89 -0.48
C VAL A 153 -17.52 10.52 0.97
N ARG A 154 -18.57 9.73 1.22
CA ARG A 154 -19.04 9.35 2.57
C ARG A 154 -19.17 7.85 2.72
N VAL A 155 -18.71 7.34 3.87
CA VAL A 155 -18.88 5.94 4.27
C VAL A 155 -19.56 5.87 5.64
N VAL A 156 -20.80 5.37 5.64
CA VAL A 156 -21.58 5.06 6.84
C VAL A 156 -21.18 3.68 7.35
N LEU A 157 -20.80 3.62 8.62
CA LEU A 157 -20.36 2.41 9.30
C LEU A 157 -21.56 1.66 9.89
N ASP A 158 -21.48 0.33 9.94
CA ASP A 158 -22.53 -0.54 10.49
C ASP A 158 -22.83 -0.19 11.95
N ASN A 159 -24.12 -0.05 12.30
CA ASN A 159 -24.58 0.16 13.67
C ASN A 159 -24.06 -0.90 14.67
N ARG A 160 -23.81 -2.15 14.24
CA ARG A 160 -23.25 -3.21 15.11
C ARG A 160 -21.72 -3.18 15.19
N ASN A 161 -21.04 -2.65 14.17
CA ASN A 161 -19.58 -2.69 14.00
C ASN A 161 -19.01 -1.31 13.67
N HIS A 162 -19.42 -0.29 14.44
CA HIS A 162 -19.00 1.10 14.24
C HIS A 162 -17.68 1.43 14.96
N LEU A 163 -16.96 2.44 14.47
CA LEU A 163 -15.70 2.89 15.08
C LEU A 163 -15.97 3.40 16.50
N THR A 164 -15.51 2.65 17.50
CA THR A 164 -15.58 3.05 18.91
C THR A 164 -14.24 3.60 19.36
N VAL A 165 -14.23 4.79 19.97
CA VAL A 165 -13.04 5.45 20.52
C VAL A 165 -13.10 5.48 22.04
N SER A 166 -11.99 5.13 22.68
CA SER A 166 -11.86 5.03 24.14
C SER A 166 -10.45 5.40 24.60
N PRO A 167 -10.24 5.81 25.88
CA PRO A 167 -8.91 6.17 26.38
C PRO A 167 -7.96 4.97 26.43
N GLY A 168 -6.67 5.23 26.26
CA GLY A 168 -5.59 4.26 26.53
C GLY A 168 -5.40 3.12 25.51
N ARG A 169 -6.35 2.89 24.60
CA ARG A 169 -6.21 1.94 23.48
C ARG A 169 -6.47 2.66 22.16
N PRO A 170 -5.53 2.70 21.20
CA PRO A 170 -5.78 3.25 19.88
C PRO A 170 -6.87 2.46 19.15
N SER A 171 -7.79 3.16 18.51
CA SER A 171 -8.71 2.59 17.52
C SER A 171 -8.10 2.73 16.11
N LEU A 172 -8.59 1.92 15.17
CA LEU A 172 -8.14 1.93 13.78
C LEU A 172 -9.32 2.17 12.84
N LEU A 173 -9.08 2.97 11.80
CA LEU A 173 -9.92 3.07 10.62
C LEU A 173 -9.03 2.97 9.37
N THR A 174 -9.14 1.86 8.66
CA THR A 174 -8.53 1.69 7.34
C THR A 174 -9.53 2.19 6.29
N LEU A 175 -9.09 3.09 5.42
CA LEU A 175 -9.87 3.62 4.29
C LEU A 175 -9.29 3.12 2.97
N ASP A 176 -10.11 2.45 2.17
CA ASP A 176 -9.74 1.83 0.91
C ASP A 176 -10.42 2.55 -0.26
N PHE A 177 -9.61 3.19 -1.10
CA PHE A 177 -10.05 3.99 -2.23
C PHE A 177 -9.86 3.20 -3.52
N ASP A 178 -10.64 2.13 -3.68
CA ASP A 178 -10.59 1.18 -4.79
C ASP A 178 -10.60 1.90 -6.16
N LEU A 179 -9.42 2.04 -6.78
CA LEU A 179 -9.29 2.71 -8.08
C LEU A 179 -9.99 1.95 -9.21
N ALA A 180 -10.12 0.62 -9.11
CA ALA A 180 -10.76 -0.19 -10.15
C ALA A 180 -12.29 -0.07 -10.12
N ALA A 181 -12.90 -0.02 -8.94
CA ALA A 181 -14.33 0.29 -8.80
C ALA A 181 -14.65 1.77 -9.05
N SER A 182 -13.68 2.67 -8.78
CA SER A 182 -13.87 4.12 -8.86
C SER A 182 -13.60 4.73 -10.24
N ASN A 183 -13.05 4.01 -11.22
CA ASN A 183 -12.63 4.59 -12.51
C ASN A 183 -12.85 3.68 -13.72
N THR A 184 -13.12 4.29 -14.88
CA THR A 184 -13.06 3.64 -16.20
C THR A 184 -12.06 4.38 -17.08
N VAL A 185 -11.16 3.66 -17.76
CA VAL A 185 -10.12 4.23 -18.63
C VAL A 185 -10.48 4.04 -20.12
N ASP A 186 -10.41 5.12 -20.90
CA ASP A 186 -10.54 5.11 -22.37
C ASP A 186 -9.23 5.56 -23.04
N LEU A 187 -8.42 4.56 -23.41
CA LEU A 187 -7.16 4.71 -24.15
C LEU A 187 -7.35 4.99 -25.65
N THR A 188 -8.58 4.99 -26.18
CA THR A 188 -8.86 5.33 -27.59
C THR A 188 -8.91 6.84 -27.82
N THR A 189 -8.99 7.63 -26.74
CA THR A 189 -8.96 9.10 -26.77
C THR A 189 -7.53 9.65 -26.63
N SER A 190 -7.29 10.84 -27.17
CA SER A 190 -6.00 11.55 -27.05
C SER A 190 -6.22 13.00 -26.56
N PRO A 191 -5.75 13.37 -25.35
CA PRO A 191 -5.20 12.48 -24.31
C PRO A 191 -6.22 11.42 -23.87
N ALA A 192 -5.74 10.36 -23.23
CA ALA A 192 -6.60 9.32 -22.67
C ALA A 192 -7.58 9.93 -21.66
N THR A 193 -8.77 9.32 -21.52
CA THR A 193 -9.82 9.82 -20.63
C THR A 193 -10.05 8.86 -19.49
N VAL A 194 -10.15 9.38 -18.27
CA VAL A 194 -10.45 8.61 -17.05
C VAL A 194 -11.75 9.12 -16.47
N THR A 195 -12.80 8.31 -16.54
CA THR A 195 -14.12 8.62 -15.97
C THR A 195 -14.14 8.16 -14.52
N ALA A 196 -14.10 9.11 -13.59
CA ALA A 196 -14.06 8.85 -12.15
C ALA A 196 -15.46 8.93 -11.52
N THR A 197 -15.79 7.92 -10.71
CA THR A 197 -16.93 7.88 -9.79
C THR A 197 -16.41 7.46 -8.40
N PRO A 198 -15.85 8.40 -7.61
CA PRO A 198 -15.09 8.08 -6.40
C PRO A 198 -15.89 7.28 -5.36
N SER A 199 -15.42 6.08 -5.03
CA SER A 199 -15.97 5.19 -4.00
C SER A 199 -15.01 5.08 -2.81
N LEU A 200 -15.51 4.68 -1.64
CA LEU A 200 -14.70 4.53 -0.43
C LEU A 200 -15.23 3.38 0.44
N VAL A 201 -14.39 2.38 0.69
CA VAL A 201 -14.67 1.29 1.64
C VAL A 201 -13.93 1.58 2.95
N ALA A 202 -14.52 1.18 4.07
CA ALA A 202 -13.93 1.34 5.40
C ALA A 202 -13.86 0.01 6.15
N SER A 203 -12.75 -0.20 6.86
CA SER A 203 -12.51 -1.35 7.74
C SER A 203 -11.98 -0.87 9.09
N LEU A 204 -12.33 -1.58 10.17
CA LEU A 204 -11.79 -1.31 11.52
C LEU A 204 -10.57 -2.18 11.85
N GLU A 205 -10.18 -3.07 10.94
CA GLU A 205 -9.01 -3.95 11.04
C GLU A 205 -7.88 -3.54 10.08
N PRO A 206 -6.61 -3.93 10.36
CA PRO A 206 -5.51 -3.79 9.41
C PRO A 206 -5.79 -4.60 8.14
N VAL A 207 -5.21 -4.19 7.01
CA VAL A 207 -5.14 -5.05 5.83
C VAL A 207 -4.11 -6.14 6.12
N ASP A 208 -4.57 -7.35 6.42
CA ASP A 208 -3.72 -8.46 6.86
C ASP A 208 -2.69 -8.89 5.81
N GLU A 209 -2.98 -8.64 4.54
CA GLU A 209 -2.14 -9.01 3.39
C GLU A 209 -1.22 -7.89 2.89
N LYS A 210 -1.08 -6.77 3.64
CA LYS A 210 -0.21 -5.64 3.28
C LYS A 210 0.66 -5.18 4.44
N ASP A 211 1.89 -4.76 4.14
CA ASP A 211 2.71 -4.03 5.09
C ASP A 211 2.14 -2.61 5.32
N LEU A 212 2.28 -2.11 6.55
CA LEU A 212 1.93 -0.74 6.93
C LEU A 212 3.16 0.16 6.92
N ARG A 213 3.04 1.30 6.23
CA ARG A 213 4.06 2.35 6.11
C ARG A 213 3.73 3.52 7.04
N LEU A 214 4.72 3.97 7.79
CA LEU A 214 4.64 5.10 8.71
C LEU A 214 5.83 6.03 8.47
N ARG A 215 5.60 7.35 8.43
CA ARG A 215 6.61 8.37 8.11
C ARG A 215 6.57 9.53 9.09
N GLY A 216 7.72 10.18 9.28
CA GLY A 216 7.84 11.47 9.97
C GLY A 216 9.11 11.64 10.81
N PRO A 217 9.36 12.82 11.38
CA PRO A 217 10.52 13.08 12.22
C PRO A 217 10.47 12.29 13.54
N LEU A 218 11.64 11.81 13.95
CA LEU A 218 11.92 11.18 15.23
C LEU A 218 11.68 12.16 16.38
N VAL A 219 10.93 11.73 17.39
CA VAL A 219 10.65 12.51 18.61
C VAL A 219 11.58 12.06 19.74
N SER A 220 11.68 10.76 19.97
CA SER A 220 12.47 10.15 21.04
C SER A 220 12.74 8.67 20.75
N VAL A 221 13.78 8.10 21.38
CA VAL A 221 14.09 6.66 21.35
C VAL A 221 14.14 6.13 22.78
N ASP A 222 13.48 4.99 23.02
CA ASP A 222 13.61 4.21 24.24
C ASP A 222 14.28 2.86 23.93
N ALA A 223 15.58 2.79 24.16
CA ALA A 223 16.37 1.58 23.96
C ALA A 223 16.07 0.47 24.99
N ALA A 224 15.42 0.78 26.12
CA ALA A 224 15.01 -0.21 27.12
C ALA A 224 13.68 -0.87 26.71
N SER A 225 12.72 -0.09 26.21
CA SER A 225 11.47 -0.58 25.64
C SER A 225 11.60 -1.12 24.20
N SER A 226 12.79 -0.99 23.58
CA SER A 226 13.07 -1.33 22.18
C SER A 226 12.15 -0.60 21.19
N SER A 227 11.88 0.67 21.45
CA SER A 227 10.92 1.47 20.69
C SER A 227 11.40 2.90 20.42
N TYR A 228 10.70 3.61 19.54
CA TYR A 228 10.88 5.04 19.31
C TYR A 228 9.56 5.70 18.91
N VAL A 229 9.46 7.02 19.08
CA VAL A 229 8.24 7.79 18.77
C VAL A 229 8.44 8.61 17.50
N VAL A 230 7.47 8.54 16.58
CA VAL A 230 7.40 9.31 15.34
C VAL A 230 6.28 10.36 15.47
N ASP A 231 6.55 11.60 15.07
CA ASP A 231 5.53 12.64 14.84
C ASP A 231 5.07 12.53 13.38
N VAL A 232 3.84 12.09 13.15
CA VAL A 232 3.39 11.53 11.87
C VAL A 232 3.39 12.60 10.77
N ARG A 233 4.01 12.28 9.63
CA ARG A 233 4.02 13.11 8.41
C ARG A 233 3.85 12.22 7.18
N PRO A 234 2.62 12.02 6.71
CA PRO A 234 2.36 11.13 5.57
C PRO A 234 2.75 11.82 4.26
N PHE A 235 2.95 11.03 3.19
CA PHE A 235 3.03 11.52 1.80
C PHE A 235 3.95 12.74 1.57
N GLY A 236 5.09 12.80 2.26
CA GLY A 236 6.11 13.84 2.09
C GLY A 236 5.92 15.14 2.89
N HIS A 237 4.88 15.25 3.74
CA HIS A 237 4.61 16.47 4.50
C HIS A 237 5.80 16.97 5.34
N ARG A 238 6.30 18.18 5.05
CA ARG A 238 7.35 18.84 5.85
C ARG A 238 6.82 19.54 7.12
N SER A 239 5.50 19.67 7.30
CA SER A 239 4.88 20.36 8.45
C SER A 239 3.50 19.79 8.81
N GLY A 240 2.70 20.51 9.62
CA GLY A 240 1.45 20.01 10.20
C GLY A 240 1.66 19.24 11.51
N LYS A 241 0.58 18.63 12.02
CA LYS A 241 0.60 17.74 13.19
C LYS A 241 -0.42 16.63 13.03
N PHE A 242 0.00 15.49 12.47
CA PHE A 242 -0.87 14.33 12.22
C PHE A 242 -0.84 13.33 13.39
N GLY A 243 -0.45 13.77 14.60
CA GLY A 243 -0.34 12.92 15.78
C GLY A 243 1.02 12.24 15.94
N GLN A 244 1.09 11.34 16.92
CA GLN A 244 2.30 10.59 17.25
C GLN A 244 1.99 9.09 17.34
N VAL A 245 2.96 8.28 16.95
CA VAL A 245 2.89 6.80 16.98
C VAL A 245 4.19 6.25 17.53
N THR A 246 4.10 5.30 18.47
CA THR A 246 5.23 4.53 18.96
C THR A 246 5.50 3.35 18.03
N VAL A 247 6.67 3.32 17.43
CA VAL A 247 7.21 2.20 16.66
C VAL A 247 7.98 1.29 17.59
N TYR A 248 7.62 0.01 17.61
CA TYR A 248 8.36 -1.03 18.32
C TYR A 248 9.29 -1.77 17.37
N THR A 249 10.40 -2.26 17.91
CA THR A 249 11.48 -2.91 17.16
C THR A 249 11.94 -4.16 17.91
N ASN A 250 12.56 -5.08 17.19
CA ASN A 250 13.00 -6.37 17.73
C ASN A 250 14.37 -6.78 17.16
N ALA A 251 14.90 -7.93 17.57
CA ALA A 251 16.23 -8.41 17.18
C ALA A 251 16.40 -8.65 15.66
N SER A 252 15.30 -8.76 14.90
CA SER A 252 15.27 -8.93 13.44
C SER A 252 14.89 -7.66 12.67
N THR A 253 14.48 -6.57 13.33
CA THR A 253 14.17 -5.30 12.63
C THR A 253 15.41 -4.80 11.89
N ALA A 254 15.31 -4.65 10.57
CA ALA A 254 16.36 -4.07 9.74
C ALA A 254 16.35 -2.55 9.86
N PHE A 255 17.53 -1.93 9.87
CA PHE A 255 17.69 -0.48 9.90
C PHE A 255 18.65 -0.02 8.80
N GLU A 256 18.34 1.09 8.13
CA GLU A 256 19.28 1.85 7.32
C GLU A 256 19.28 3.30 7.80
N VAL A 257 20.35 3.72 8.47
CA VAL A 257 20.49 5.08 9.03
C VAL A 257 21.60 5.79 8.28
N ASN A 258 21.27 6.89 7.59
CA ASN A 258 22.21 7.66 6.75
C ASN A 258 23.03 6.77 5.79
N GLY A 259 22.36 5.85 5.09
CA GLY A 259 22.95 4.88 4.16
C GLY A 259 23.66 3.69 4.82
N THR A 260 23.65 3.58 6.15
CA THR A 260 24.34 2.50 6.89
C THR A 260 23.36 1.44 7.38
N ALA A 261 23.47 0.24 6.81
CA ALA A 261 22.66 -0.91 7.18
C ALA A 261 23.08 -1.52 8.53
N SER A 262 22.11 -1.94 9.33
CA SER A 262 22.28 -2.59 10.63
C SER A 262 21.00 -3.32 11.05
N THR A 263 21.00 -4.04 12.17
CA THR A 263 19.85 -4.85 12.61
C THR A 263 19.64 -4.74 14.12
N GLY A 264 18.38 -4.71 14.57
CA GLY A 264 17.97 -4.71 15.97
C GLY A 264 18.58 -3.57 16.80
N ALA A 265 19.08 -3.90 17.98
CA ALA A 265 19.58 -2.92 18.95
C ALA A 265 20.68 -1.99 18.42
N ALA A 266 21.53 -2.46 17.49
CA ALA A 266 22.56 -1.62 16.87
C ALA A 266 21.94 -0.52 15.98
N GLY A 267 20.88 -0.83 15.25
CA GLY A 267 20.14 0.13 14.44
C GLY A 267 19.32 1.12 15.28
N LEU A 268 18.74 0.65 16.38
CA LEU A 268 18.05 1.52 17.33
C LEU A 268 19.04 2.50 18.04
N GLN A 269 20.27 2.07 18.30
CA GLN A 269 21.35 2.95 18.80
C GLN A 269 21.82 3.95 17.73
N ALA A 270 21.92 3.54 16.46
CA ALA A 270 22.22 4.47 15.36
C ALA A 270 21.11 5.52 15.19
N LEU A 271 19.84 5.12 15.32
CA LEU A 271 18.69 6.03 15.31
C LEU A 271 18.70 7.02 16.49
N ALA A 272 19.01 6.53 17.70
CA ALA A 272 19.17 7.40 18.87
C ALA A 272 20.33 8.39 18.72
N THR A 273 21.40 7.99 18.02
CA THR A 273 22.57 8.84 17.73
C THR A 273 22.27 9.90 16.67
N ALA A 274 21.38 9.62 15.71
CA ALA A 274 20.91 10.62 14.74
C ALA A 274 20.06 11.73 15.39
N GLY A 275 19.30 11.38 16.44
CA GLY A 275 18.64 12.36 17.31
C GLY A 275 17.31 12.92 16.79
N ALA A 276 16.58 13.58 17.67
CA ALA A 276 15.24 14.09 17.40
C ALA A 276 15.22 15.10 16.23
N GLY A 277 14.16 15.07 15.42
CA GLY A 277 14.05 15.79 14.15
C GLY A 277 14.57 15.01 12.93
N THR A 278 15.34 13.92 13.12
CA THR A 278 15.73 13.01 12.04
C THR A 278 14.50 12.41 11.37
N GLN A 279 14.35 12.59 10.05
CA GLN A 279 13.26 11.97 9.28
C GLN A 279 13.34 10.44 9.35
N THR A 280 12.20 9.77 9.53
CA THR A 280 12.09 8.31 9.56
C THR A 280 10.99 7.79 8.63
N LEU A 281 11.18 6.56 8.15
CA LEU A 281 10.19 5.76 7.42
C LEU A 281 10.25 4.33 7.98
N ALA A 282 9.19 3.89 8.65
CA ALA A 282 9.04 2.52 9.13
C ALA A 282 8.10 1.72 8.22
N VAL A 283 8.43 0.45 8.00
CA VAL A 283 7.59 -0.55 7.34
C VAL A 283 7.44 -1.73 8.29
N GLY A 284 6.22 -2.20 8.51
CA GLY A 284 5.93 -3.26 9.47
C GLY A 284 4.46 -3.61 9.58
N THR A 285 4.07 -4.27 10.67
CA THR A 285 2.68 -4.71 10.89
C THR A 285 2.07 -4.07 12.13
N LEU A 286 0.73 -4.06 12.20
CA LEU A 286 -0.04 -3.49 13.30
C LEU A 286 -0.82 -4.62 13.99
N SER A 287 -0.57 -4.83 15.29
CA SER A 287 -1.25 -5.88 16.05
C SER A 287 -2.76 -5.67 16.10
N ARG A 288 -3.55 -6.75 16.06
CA ARG A 288 -5.03 -6.61 16.16
C ARG A 288 -5.51 -6.21 17.54
N GLY A 289 -4.83 -6.68 18.59
CA GLY A 289 -5.25 -6.47 19.97
C GLY A 289 -5.00 -5.04 20.46
N ASP A 290 -3.73 -4.72 20.68
CA ASP A 290 -3.25 -3.46 21.25
C ASP A 290 -3.01 -2.34 20.21
N ARG A 291 -3.18 -2.62 18.90
CA ARG A 291 -2.85 -1.69 17.79
C ARG A 291 -1.42 -1.14 17.93
N ARG A 292 -0.50 -2.05 18.27
CA ARG A 292 0.94 -1.84 18.39
C ARG A 292 1.60 -2.00 17.02
N PHE A 293 2.39 -1.02 16.58
CA PHE A 293 3.13 -1.08 15.32
C PHE A 293 4.52 -1.70 15.57
N ASP A 294 4.80 -2.86 14.98
CA ASP A 294 6.09 -3.54 15.03
C ASP A 294 6.81 -3.43 13.67
N ALA A 295 7.93 -2.70 13.65
CA ALA A 295 8.70 -2.48 12.44
C ALA A 295 9.49 -3.72 12.02
N GLN A 296 9.34 -4.11 10.74
CA GLN A 296 10.24 -5.03 10.06
C GLN A 296 11.48 -4.27 9.54
N THR A 297 11.29 -3.07 8.98
CA THR A 297 12.36 -2.23 8.43
C THR A 297 12.19 -0.77 8.83
N VAL A 298 13.30 -0.09 9.14
CA VAL A 298 13.35 1.34 9.48
C VAL A 298 14.43 2.05 8.65
N TYR A 299 14.03 3.06 7.88
CA TYR A 299 14.95 4.00 7.22
C TYR A 299 14.99 5.31 8.02
N ALA A 300 16.18 5.92 8.18
CA ALA A 300 16.32 7.18 8.91
C ALA A 300 17.40 8.11 8.36
N GLY A 301 17.17 9.42 8.52
CA GLY A 301 18.03 10.47 7.97
C GLY A 301 18.03 10.41 6.44
N THR A 302 19.20 10.53 5.81
CA THR A 302 19.32 10.53 4.34
C THR A 302 18.85 9.24 3.68
N SER A 303 18.63 8.15 4.44
CA SER A 303 18.01 6.91 3.96
C SER A 303 16.52 7.04 3.60
N VAL A 304 15.87 8.12 4.02
CA VAL A 304 14.50 8.48 3.61
C VAL A 304 14.57 9.36 2.35
N PRO A 305 13.77 9.10 1.29
CA PRO A 305 13.71 9.95 0.11
C PRO A 305 13.39 11.42 0.42
N GLY A 306 14.05 12.35 -0.28
CA GLY A 306 13.90 13.80 -0.08
C GLY A 306 14.44 14.35 1.26
N ALA A 307 15.01 13.51 2.13
CA ALA A 307 15.51 13.90 3.45
C ALA A 307 16.99 14.31 3.41
N GLY A 308 17.31 15.42 2.73
CA GLY A 308 18.68 15.93 2.61
C GLY A 308 19.56 15.19 1.59
N VAL A 309 18.96 14.38 0.73
CA VAL A 309 19.53 13.83 -0.51
C VAL A 309 18.39 13.60 -1.49
N ASP A 310 18.62 13.83 -2.78
CA ASP A 310 17.60 13.60 -3.81
C ASP A 310 17.43 12.09 -4.04
N ALA A 311 16.23 11.67 -4.49
CA ALA A 311 15.96 10.27 -4.77
C ALA A 311 15.07 10.08 -6.01
N VAL A 312 15.30 8.98 -6.72
CA VAL A 312 14.50 8.53 -7.87
C VAL A 312 14.09 7.07 -7.68
N LEU A 313 12.79 6.84 -7.68
CA LEU A 313 12.13 5.53 -7.68
C LEU A 313 11.69 5.18 -9.11
N GLY A 314 11.98 3.97 -9.58
CA GLY A 314 11.47 3.45 -10.85
C GLY A 314 12.04 2.07 -11.20
N ASN A 315 11.81 1.62 -12.43
CA ASN A 315 12.40 0.40 -12.98
C ASN A 315 13.54 0.76 -13.95
N VAL A 316 14.63 -0.02 -13.92
CA VAL A 316 15.69 0.05 -14.94
C VAL A 316 15.14 -0.53 -16.24
N LEU A 317 14.94 0.33 -17.25
CA LEU A 317 14.47 -0.07 -18.59
C LEU A 317 15.62 -0.61 -19.45
N SER A 318 16.80 0.00 -19.35
CA SER A 318 18.00 -0.42 -20.07
C SER A 318 19.26 0.06 -19.36
N ARG A 319 20.42 -0.48 -19.75
CA ARG A 319 21.71 -0.17 -19.14
C ARG A 319 22.82 -0.07 -20.20
N VAL A 320 23.65 0.97 -20.10
CA VAL A 320 24.86 1.13 -20.92
C VAL A 320 26.05 1.39 -20.00
N GLY A 321 26.74 0.31 -19.60
CA GLY A 321 27.89 0.39 -18.70
C GLY A 321 27.51 0.85 -17.29
N ASP A 322 27.82 2.11 -16.96
CA ASP A 322 27.53 2.76 -15.68
C ASP A 322 26.38 3.79 -15.77
N GLU A 323 25.70 3.91 -16.92
CA GLU A 323 24.44 4.66 -17.03
C GLU A 323 23.22 3.71 -17.07
N LEU A 324 22.29 3.90 -16.14
CA LEU A 324 21.01 3.18 -16.06
C LEU A 324 19.88 4.10 -16.56
N ILE A 325 19.05 3.64 -17.49
CA ILE A 325 17.86 4.35 -17.92
C ILE A 325 16.69 3.93 -17.03
N VAL A 326 16.35 4.76 -16.04
CA VAL A 326 15.29 4.48 -15.07
C VAL A 326 14.02 5.24 -15.46
N ARG A 327 12.86 4.58 -15.43
CA ARG A 327 11.56 5.23 -15.69
C ARG A 327 10.50 4.82 -14.67
N GLY A 328 9.57 5.72 -14.42
CA GLY A 328 8.22 5.35 -14.00
C GLY A 328 8.09 5.10 -12.51
N GLY A 329 8.00 6.20 -11.77
CA GLY A 329 7.87 6.24 -10.32
C GLY A 329 8.08 7.68 -9.83
N THR A 330 8.63 7.83 -8.63
CA THR A 330 8.67 9.10 -7.91
C THR A 330 10.07 9.73 -7.94
N LEU A 331 10.13 11.03 -8.24
CA LEU A 331 11.24 11.90 -7.84
C LEU A 331 10.90 12.56 -6.50
N ASP A 332 11.76 12.36 -5.50
CA ASP A 332 11.75 13.09 -4.23
C ASP A 332 12.95 14.05 -4.18
N ARG A 333 12.70 15.36 -4.17
CA ARG A 333 13.70 16.43 -4.13
C ARG A 333 14.08 16.83 -2.71
N SER A 334 15.36 17.07 -2.45
CA SER A 334 15.87 17.39 -1.13
C SER A 334 15.84 18.89 -0.78
N ASP A 335 15.93 19.75 -1.77
CA ASP A 335 15.87 21.21 -1.64
C ASP A 335 14.45 21.65 -1.22
N ASP A 336 13.45 21.52 -2.10
CA ASP A 336 12.09 21.98 -1.81
C ASP A 336 11.23 20.95 -1.04
N GLY A 337 11.50 19.66 -1.22
CA GLY A 337 10.70 18.56 -0.66
C GLY A 337 9.58 18.09 -1.57
N SER A 338 9.59 18.49 -2.85
CA SER A 338 8.63 18.02 -3.82
C SER A 338 8.77 16.52 -4.05
N SER A 339 7.64 15.85 -4.08
CA SER A 339 7.50 14.44 -4.45
C SER A 339 6.58 14.41 -5.66
N ARG A 340 7.07 13.93 -6.81
CA ARG A 340 6.29 13.93 -8.07
C ARG A 340 6.51 12.66 -8.89
N PHE A 341 5.45 12.18 -9.53
CA PHE A 341 5.59 11.13 -10.54
C PHE A 341 6.35 11.67 -11.77
N ILE A 342 7.14 10.81 -12.43
CA ILE A 342 7.83 11.13 -13.68
C ILE A 342 7.52 10.11 -14.76
N ARG A 343 7.06 10.62 -15.91
CA ARG A 343 6.75 9.88 -17.14
C ARG A 343 7.99 9.60 -17.98
N ASP A 344 8.85 10.61 -18.11
CA ASP A 344 10.06 10.58 -18.92
C ASP A 344 11.15 9.69 -18.26
N PRO A 345 12.12 9.18 -19.02
CA PRO A 345 13.29 8.52 -18.42
C PRO A 345 14.17 9.50 -17.63
N ILE A 346 14.84 8.98 -16.63
CA ILE A 346 15.97 9.60 -15.92
C ILE A 346 17.21 8.76 -16.17
N VAL A 347 18.33 9.41 -16.44
CA VAL A 347 19.65 8.75 -16.45
C VAL A 347 20.16 8.70 -15.02
N VAL A 348 20.35 7.50 -14.47
CA VAL A 348 21.03 7.32 -13.17
C VAL A 348 22.46 6.88 -13.45
N ARG A 349 23.43 7.74 -13.10
CA ARG A 349 24.86 7.44 -13.20
C ARG A 349 25.31 6.70 -11.95
N VAL A 350 25.83 5.49 -12.13
CA VAL A 350 26.45 4.68 -11.08
C VAL A 350 27.97 4.58 -11.29
N SER A 351 28.68 3.90 -10.40
CA SER A 351 30.13 3.65 -10.48
C SER A 351 30.54 2.58 -9.48
N SER A 352 31.81 2.18 -9.49
CA SER A 352 32.40 1.32 -8.45
C SER A 352 32.45 1.93 -7.04
N THR A 353 32.16 3.23 -6.86
CA THR A 353 31.97 3.86 -5.54
C THR A 353 30.50 4.02 -5.13
N THR A 354 29.55 3.72 -6.03
CA THR A 354 28.12 3.72 -5.71
C THR A 354 27.82 2.60 -4.73
N LYS A 355 27.30 2.93 -3.55
CA LYS A 355 26.90 1.91 -2.58
C LYS A 355 25.62 1.23 -3.03
N VAL A 356 25.61 -0.10 -3.13
CA VAL A 356 24.39 -0.86 -3.47
C VAL A 356 23.85 -1.62 -2.25
N LEU A 357 22.52 -1.67 -2.15
CA LEU A 357 21.76 -2.28 -1.05
C LEU A 357 20.57 -3.04 -1.62
N ARG A 358 20.20 -4.19 -1.04
CA ARG A 358 19.03 -4.99 -1.46
C ARG A 358 18.05 -5.15 -0.30
N VAL A 359 16.78 -4.79 -0.50
CA VAL A 359 15.75 -4.85 0.58
C VAL A 359 15.57 -6.29 1.06
N GLY A 360 15.53 -6.47 2.39
CA GLY A 360 15.42 -7.78 3.04
C GLY A 360 16.66 -8.68 2.92
N ALA A 361 17.77 -8.19 2.36
CA ALA A 361 19.05 -8.89 2.48
C ALA A 361 19.67 -8.67 3.88
N PRO A 362 20.46 -9.62 4.41
CA PRO A 362 21.24 -9.41 5.63
C PRO A 362 22.16 -8.19 5.52
N SER A 363 22.38 -7.48 6.63
CA SER A 363 23.28 -6.32 6.68
C SER A 363 24.77 -6.66 6.44
N SER A 364 25.10 -7.95 6.31
CA SER A 364 26.42 -8.47 5.93
C SER A 364 26.56 -8.80 4.44
N SER A 365 25.48 -8.69 3.64
CA SER A 365 25.55 -8.86 2.19
C SER A 365 26.26 -7.67 1.54
N ALA A 366 27.25 -7.95 0.70
CA ALA A 366 27.84 -6.98 -0.20
C ALA A 366 27.12 -7.03 -1.55
N PHE A 367 26.93 -5.86 -2.17
CA PHE A 367 26.43 -5.69 -3.52
C PHE A 367 27.20 -4.52 -4.16
N ASP A 368 27.38 -4.54 -5.48
CA ASP A 368 28.01 -3.44 -6.24
C ASP A 368 27.16 -2.98 -7.44
N SER A 369 27.68 -2.07 -8.27
CA SER A 369 26.91 -1.49 -9.36
C SER A 369 26.46 -2.50 -10.41
N GLN A 370 27.08 -3.68 -10.53
CA GLN A 370 26.66 -4.72 -11.48
C GLN A 370 25.40 -5.46 -11.03
N ASP A 371 25.10 -5.51 -9.73
CA ASP A 371 23.89 -6.17 -9.22
C ASP A 371 22.57 -5.45 -9.60
N VAL A 372 22.68 -4.28 -10.23
CA VAL A 372 21.55 -3.48 -10.72
C VAL A 372 21.35 -3.74 -12.22
N SER A 373 20.62 -4.81 -12.54
CA SER A 373 20.31 -5.22 -13.92
C SER A 373 19.00 -4.64 -14.46
N VAL A 374 18.66 -4.96 -15.70
CA VAL A 374 17.42 -4.53 -16.38
C VAL A 374 16.20 -5.20 -15.71
N GLY A 375 15.06 -4.51 -15.68
CA GLY A 375 13.86 -4.94 -14.95
C GLY A 375 13.90 -4.68 -13.44
N GLN A 376 15.09 -4.47 -12.86
CA GLN A 376 15.25 -4.23 -11.42
C GLN A 376 14.56 -2.93 -11.00
N ARG A 377 13.68 -3.01 -10.00
CA ARG A 377 13.07 -1.85 -9.34
C ARG A 377 14.09 -1.24 -8.40
N VAL A 378 14.34 0.05 -8.56
CA VAL A 378 15.41 0.77 -7.85
C VAL A 378 14.87 2.02 -7.17
N LEU A 379 15.49 2.34 -6.03
CA LEU A 379 15.44 3.64 -5.40
C LEU A 379 16.88 4.16 -5.32
N ALA A 380 17.26 4.96 -6.32
CA ALA A 380 18.56 5.60 -6.40
C ALA A 380 18.56 6.91 -5.59
N PHE A 381 19.70 7.25 -5.00
CA PHE A 381 19.89 8.48 -4.23
C PHE A 381 21.20 9.15 -4.63
N GLY A 382 21.18 10.47 -4.77
CA GLY A 382 22.29 11.24 -5.32
C GLY A 382 22.03 12.74 -5.32
N SER A 383 22.68 13.44 -6.26
CA SER A 383 22.35 14.83 -6.64
C SER A 383 21.74 14.84 -8.03
N ILE A 384 20.70 15.64 -8.24
CA ILE A 384 20.04 15.75 -9.55
C ILE A 384 20.46 17.00 -10.30
N GLU A 385 20.81 16.82 -11.57
CA GLU A 385 21.06 17.87 -12.54
C GLU A 385 19.91 17.88 -13.56
N ASP A 386 19.13 18.97 -13.56
CA ASP A 386 18.03 19.20 -14.49
C ASP A 386 18.58 19.64 -15.87
N GLU A 387 19.15 18.71 -16.64
CA GLU A 387 19.60 18.97 -18.02
C GLU A 387 18.43 19.20 -18.99
N ALA A 388 18.72 19.89 -20.11
CA ALA A 388 17.73 20.29 -21.12
C ALA A 388 17.34 19.14 -22.06
N GLY A 389 16.70 18.09 -21.52
CA GLY A 389 16.11 16.99 -22.29
C GLY A 389 15.69 15.78 -21.45
N ALA A 390 16.43 15.51 -20.37
CA ALA A 390 16.09 14.54 -19.33
C ALA A 390 16.81 14.96 -18.03
N ALA A 391 16.24 14.66 -16.87
CA ALA A 391 16.95 14.84 -15.62
C ALA A 391 17.99 13.72 -15.42
N VAL A 392 19.14 14.07 -14.88
CA VAL A 392 20.22 13.12 -14.55
C VAL A 392 20.39 13.05 -13.04
N LEU A 393 20.47 11.85 -12.47
CA LEU A 393 20.85 11.65 -11.08
C LEU A 393 22.25 11.05 -11.00
N ASP A 394 23.18 11.76 -10.35
CA ASP A 394 24.51 11.25 -10.04
C ASP A 394 24.48 10.47 -8.71
N ALA A 395 24.57 9.14 -8.81
CA ALA A 395 24.70 8.23 -7.67
C ALA A 395 26.15 7.72 -7.49
N THR A 396 27.16 8.31 -8.14
CA THR A 396 28.56 7.83 -8.09
C THR A 396 29.16 7.91 -6.67
N GLN A 397 28.88 8.99 -5.94
CA GLN A 397 29.12 9.12 -4.49
C GLN A 397 27.83 8.86 -3.66
N GLY A 398 26.75 8.48 -4.34
CA GLY A 398 25.45 8.17 -3.78
C GLY A 398 25.25 6.68 -3.53
N ARG A 399 24.02 6.20 -3.69
CA ARG A 399 23.66 4.80 -3.47
C ARG A 399 22.43 4.37 -4.26
N VAL A 400 22.34 3.08 -4.57
CA VAL A 400 21.15 2.46 -5.17
C VAL A 400 20.61 1.39 -4.23
N ARG A 401 19.32 1.50 -3.88
CA ARG A 401 18.59 0.48 -3.12
C ARG A 401 17.71 -0.31 -4.08
N MET A 402 18.08 -1.56 -4.37
CA MET A 402 17.22 -2.52 -5.05
C MET A 402 15.99 -2.82 -4.18
N LEU A 403 14.81 -2.62 -4.74
CA LEU A 403 13.52 -2.98 -4.16
C LEU A 403 13.03 -4.31 -4.78
N PRO A 404 12.10 -5.03 -4.15
CA PRO A 404 11.47 -6.17 -4.80
C PRO A 404 10.75 -5.73 -6.09
N THR A 405 11.05 -6.41 -7.20
CA THR A 405 10.38 -6.27 -8.50
C THR A 405 9.25 -7.30 -8.58
N HIS A 406 8.08 -6.90 -9.09
CA HIS A 406 7.08 -7.87 -9.55
C HIS A 406 7.29 -8.22 -11.02
N LEU A 407 7.30 -9.51 -11.35
CA LEU A 407 7.07 -9.99 -12.71
C LEU A 407 5.63 -10.49 -12.82
N SER A 408 5.09 -10.47 -14.03
CA SER A 408 3.87 -11.23 -14.36
C SER A 408 3.95 -11.75 -15.78
N GLY A 409 3.49 -12.99 -15.96
CA GLY A 409 3.62 -13.71 -17.23
C GLY A 409 2.92 -15.05 -17.19
N THR A 410 2.97 -15.77 -18.31
CA THR A 410 2.42 -17.13 -18.44
C THR A 410 3.56 -18.14 -18.52
N VAL A 411 3.51 -19.17 -17.67
CA VAL A 411 4.51 -20.24 -17.59
C VAL A 411 4.58 -21.00 -18.92
N HIS A 412 5.78 -21.08 -19.49
CA HIS A 412 6.10 -21.86 -20.69
C HIS A 412 6.62 -23.25 -20.30
N ASP A 413 7.62 -23.36 -19.42
CA ASP A 413 8.08 -24.64 -18.84
C ASP A 413 8.25 -24.58 -17.30
N VAL A 414 8.23 -25.77 -16.68
CA VAL A 414 8.45 -25.99 -15.24
C VAL A 414 9.52 -27.05 -15.03
N SER A 415 10.73 -26.63 -14.66
CA SER A 415 11.84 -27.50 -14.33
C SER A 415 12.13 -27.52 -12.82
N ALA A 416 13.12 -28.32 -12.39
CA ALA A 416 13.39 -28.55 -10.97
C ALA A 416 14.09 -27.34 -10.32
N GLY A 417 13.29 -26.37 -9.87
CA GLY A 417 13.77 -25.16 -9.18
C GLY A 417 13.93 -23.94 -10.09
N ASN A 418 13.46 -23.99 -11.34
CA ASN A 418 13.30 -22.84 -12.22
C ASN A 418 11.93 -22.87 -12.92
N LEU A 419 11.47 -21.73 -13.42
CA LEU A 419 10.34 -21.57 -14.33
C LEU A 419 10.83 -20.82 -15.57
N GLU A 420 10.35 -21.20 -16.73
CA GLU A 420 10.47 -20.41 -17.96
C GLU A 420 9.14 -19.68 -18.17
N LEU A 421 9.16 -18.36 -18.37
CA LEU A 421 7.95 -17.54 -18.52
C LEU A 421 7.94 -16.83 -19.88
N GLN A 422 6.79 -16.84 -20.56
CA GLN A 422 6.46 -15.73 -21.44
C GLN A 422 6.07 -14.54 -20.56
N LEU A 423 6.97 -13.55 -20.48
CA LEU A 423 6.89 -12.39 -19.60
C LEU A 423 5.95 -11.33 -20.18
N GLU A 424 4.84 -11.07 -19.50
CA GLU A 424 3.82 -10.10 -19.94
C GLU A 424 4.17 -8.68 -19.44
N SER A 425 4.61 -8.55 -18.17
CA SER A 425 4.95 -7.25 -17.57
C SER A 425 5.93 -7.31 -16.40
N ILE A 426 6.57 -6.16 -16.12
CA ILE A 426 7.45 -5.91 -14.96
C ILE A 426 6.90 -4.69 -14.20
N ASP A 427 6.54 -4.85 -12.92
CA ASP A 427 5.83 -3.85 -12.09
C ASP A 427 4.68 -3.13 -12.85
N GLY A 428 3.91 -3.89 -13.63
CA GLY A 428 2.78 -3.38 -14.42
C GLY A 428 3.14 -2.73 -15.77
N ARG A 429 4.43 -2.68 -16.14
CA ARG A 429 4.91 -2.17 -17.43
C ARG A 429 4.98 -3.27 -18.48
N ALA A 430 4.46 -3.03 -19.67
CA ALA A 430 4.58 -3.95 -20.80
C ALA A 430 6.05 -4.27 -21.11
N VAL A 431 6.38 -5.54 -21.32
CA VAL A 431 7.77 -6.01 -21.43
C VAL A 431 8.57 -5.34 -22.56
N GLY A 432 7.91 -4.92 -23.65
CA GLY A 432 8.52 -4.17 -24.75
C GLY A 432 8.96 -2.73 -24.42
N ALA A 433 8.83 -2.29 -23.16
CA ALA A 433 9.44 -1.07 -22.65
C ALA A 433 10.89 -1.26 -22.15
N PHE A 434 11.38 -2.51 -22.09
CA PHE A 434 12.70 -2.89 -21.59
C PHE A 434 13.62 -3.32 -22.74
N ASP A 435 14.92 -3.07 -22.57
CA ASP A 435 16.00 -3.51 -23.47
C ASP A 435 16.99 -4.32 -22.63
N PHE A 436 16.94 -5.66 -22.79
CA PHE A 436 17.69 -6.63 -22.02
C PHE A 436 19.13 -6.86 -22.52
N ALA A 437 19.61 -6.07 -23.49
CA ALA A 437 20.95 -6.23 -24.05
C ALA A 437 22.06 -6.12 -22.97
N GLY A 438 22.97 -7.09 -22.93
CA GLY A 438 24.05 -7.20 -21.96
C GLY A 438 23.66 -7.75 -20.58
N THR A 439 22.44 -8.23 -20.39
CA THR A 439 22.04 -8.91 -19.14
C THR A 439 22.69 -10.29 -18.97
N GLY A 440 23.03 -10.95 -20.08
CA GLY A 440 23.63 -12.28 -20.14
C GLY A 440 25.14 -12.33 -20.13
N ALA A 441 25.69 -13.51 -19.82
CA ALA A 441 27.12 -13.79 -19.96
C ALA A 441 27.61 -13.73 -21.43
N SER A 442 26.69 -13.75 -22.39
CA SER A 442 26.89 -13.43 -23.81
C SER A 442 25.57 -12.94 -24.42
N ALA A 443 25.61 -12.32 -25.60
CA ALA A 443 24.40 -11.77 -26.24
C ALA A 443 23.37 -12.85 -26.66
N ASP A 444 23.80 -14.10 -26.85
CA ASP A 444 22.92 -15.25 -27.08
C ASP A 444 22.31 -15.79 -25.75
N GLN A 445 22.55 -15.09 -24.64
CA GLN A 445 22.10 -15.41 -23.28
C GLN A 445 21.55 -14.16 -22.55
N ASP A 446 21.32 -13.06 -23.27
CA ASP A 446 20.57 -11.92 -22.76
C ASP A 446 19.11 -12.36 -22.52
N ALA A 447 18.50 -11.85 -21.44
CA ALA A 447 17.19 -12.29 -20.97
C ALA A 447 16.09 -12.12 -22.06
N ASP A 448 15.54 -13.24 -22.53
CA ASP A 448 14.50 -13.26 -23.57
C ASP A 448 13.11 -13.16 -22.92
N PRO A 449 12.30 -12.12 -23.21
CA PRO A 449 10.97 -12.00 -22.63
C PRO A 449 9.97 -13.07 -23.08
N ASP A 450 10.20 -13.78 -24.19
CA ASP A 450 9.36 -14.94 -24.59
C ASP A 450 9.84 -16.26 -23.94
N SER A 451 11.00 -16.28 -23.26
CA SER A 451 11.65 -17.47 -22.68
C SER A 451 12.33 -17.18 -21.33
N TYR A 452 11.73 -16.32 -20.51
CA TYR A 452 12.38 -15.64 -19.38
C TYR A 452 12.64 -16.58 -18.20
N GLU A 453 13.91 -16.76 -17.82
CA GLU A 453 14.37 -17.78 -16.86
C GLU A 453 14.32 -17.30 -15.40
N VAL A 454 13.29 -17.73 -14.67
CA VAL A 454 13.10 -17.40 -13.25
C VAL A 454 13.57 -18.54 -12.35
N SER A 455 14.59 -18.32 -11.52
CA SER A 455 14.97 -19.30 -10.50
C SER A 455 14.06 -19.24 -9.29
N THR A 456 13.52 -20.40 -8.90
CA THR A 456 12.47 -20.56 -7.87
C THR A 456 12.88 -21.45 -6.69
N GLY A 457 13.92 -22.28 -6.85
CA GLY A 457 14.46 -23.17 -5.83
C GLY A 457 13.47 -24.26 -5.36
N PHE A 458 12.58 -23.90 -4.43
CA PHE A 458 11.52 -24.76 -3.91
C PHE A 458 10.12 -24.13 -4.00
N LEU A 459 10.01 -22.93 -4.57
CA LEU A 459 8.74 -22.21 -4.76
C LEU A 459 7.96 -22.81 -5.94
N GLY A 460 6.64 -22.55 -6.01
CA GLY A 460 5.84 -22.84 -7.21
C GLY A 460 5.55 -24.32 -7.51
N GLY A 461 5.81 -25.27 -6.61
CA GLY A 461 5.73 -26.72 -6.86
C GLY A 461 4.39 -27.35 -7.31
N ASN A 462 3.35 -26.55 -7.58
CA ASN A 462 2.07 -26.98 -8.19
C ASN A 462 1.86 -26.42 -9.61
N LEU A 463 2.75 -25.54 -10.08
CA LEU A 463 2.65 -24.86 -11.38
C LEU A 463 2.88 -25.81 -12.56
N ARG A 464 2.41 -25.37 -13.73
CA ARG A 464 2.48 -26.08 -15.03
C ARG A 464 2.47 -25.04 -16.15
N GLU A 465 2.87 -25.46 -17.35
CA GLU A 465 2.64 -24.77 -18.63
C GLU A 465 1.23 -24.15 -18.71
N GLY A 466 1.14 -22.96 -19.30
CA GLY A 466 -0.11 -22.22 -19.55
C GLY A 466 -0.71 -21.51 -18.33
N ARG A 467 -0.09 -21.60 -17.14
CA ARG A 467 -0.51 -20.90 -15.92
C ARG A 467 0.05 -19.47 -15.89
N SER A 468 -0.81 -18.46 -15.75
CA SER A 468 -0.35 -17.12 -15.41
C SER A 468 0.09 -17.04 -13.96
N VAL A 469 1.21 -16.35 -13.71
CA VAL A 469 1.84 -16.19 -12.39
C VAL A 469 2.23 -14.74 -12.12
N ARG A 470 2.27 -14.36 -10.84
CA ARG A 470 2.99 -13.15 -10.35
C ARG A 470 4.18 -13.64 -9.52
N VAL A 471 5.37 -13.18 -9.87
CA VAL A 471 6.63 -13.48 -9.17
C VAL A 471 7.05 -12.21 -8.43
N LEU A 472 7.57 -12.34 -7.21
CA LEU A 472 8.23 -11.24 -6.50
C LEU A 472 9.67 -11.63 -6.19
N GLY A 473 10.62 -10.76 -6.55
CA GLY A 473 12.04 -11.08 -6.43
C GLY A 473 12.95 -9.94 -6.89
N PHE A 474 14.11 -10.31 -7.45
CA PHE A 474 15.15 -9.40 -7.92
C PHE A 474 15.71 -9.92 -9.24
N ALA A 475 16.09 -9.02 -10.14
CA ALA A 475 16.88 -9.43 -11.31
C ALA A 475 18.24 -9.98 -10.88
N THR A 476 18.81 -10.90 -11.66
CA THR A 476 20.19 -11.34 -11.46
C THR A 476 21.18 -10.23 -11.83
N THR A 477 22.44 -10.38 -11.42
CA THR A 477 23.53 -9.44 -11.70
C THR A 477 23.67 -9.22 -13.22
N PHE A 478 23.89 -7.98 -13.66
CA PHE A 478 24.05 -7.63 -15.07
C PHE A 478 25.27 -8.35 -15.67
N GLY A 479 25.11 -8.94 -16.85
CA GLY A 479 26.12 -9.79 -17.49
C GLY A 479 26.25 -11.20 -16.90
N ALA A 480 25.26 -11.67 -16.12
CA ALA A 480 25.31 -12.97 -15.43
C ALA A 480 24.12 -13.91 -15.71
N ALA A 481 23.15 -13.51 -16.54
CA ALA A 481 22.08 -14.42 -16.98
C ALA A 481 22.61 -15.55 -17.89
N PRO A 482 21.96 -16.73 -17.91
CA PRO A 482 20.80 -17.12 -17.10
C PRO A 482 21.17 -17.68 -15.71
N PRO A 483 20.23 -17.70 -14.74
CA PRO A 483 18.85 -17.23 -14.84
C PRO A 483 18.75 -15.70 -14.85
N ASP A 484 17.59 -15.18 -15.25
CA ASP A 484 17.32 -13.74 -15.36
C ASP A 484 16.85 -13.13 -14.03
N PHE A 485 16.28 -13.98 -13.15
CA PHE A 485 15.59 -13.51 -11.95
C PHE A 485 15.64 -14.48 -10.76
N GLU A 486 15.83 -13.94 -9.55
CA GLU A 486 15.78 -14.65 -8.27
C GLU A 486 14.41 -14.47 -7.59
N ALA A 487 13.53 -15.47 -7.67
CA ALA A 487 12.23 -15.40 -7.02
C ALA A 487 12.32 -15.57 -5.48
N ARG A 488 11.64 -14.68 -4.75
CA ARG A 488 11.35 -14.84 -3.31
C ARG A 488 9.95 -15.37 -3.04
N THR A 489 8.98 -15.04 -3.90
CA THR A 489 7.67 -15.69 -3.92
C THR A 489 7.24 -15.93 -5.36
N VAL A 490 6.40 -16.97 -5.57
CA VAL A 490 5.71 -17.24 -6.82
C VAL A 490 4.26 -17.56 -6.48
N VAL A 491 3.32 -16.90 -7.15
CA VAL A 491 1.88 -17.04 -6.94
C VAL A 491 1.22 -17.48 -8.24
N ASP A 492 0.47 -18.59 -8.22
CA ASP A 492 -0.46 -18.95 -9.31
C ASP A 492 -1.62 -17.96 -9.30
N MET A 493 -1.94 -17.32 -10.43
CA MET A 493 -2.95 -16.25 -10.42
C MET A 493 -4.38 -16.76 -10.16
N ARG A 494 -4.61 -18.07 -10.09
CA ARG A 494 -5.88 -18.65 -9.57
C ARG A 494 -5.98 -18.60 -8.04
N ASP A 495 -4.85 -18.59 -7.34
CA ASP A 495 -4.79 -18.37 -5.89
C ASP A 495 -4.76 -16.86 -5.55
N SER A 496 -4.57 -16.00 -6.57
CA SER A 496 -4.56 -14.54 -6.42
C SER A 496 -5.97 -13.95 -6.29
N ARG A 497 -6.05 -12.69 -5.83
CA ARG A 497 -7.33 -11.97 -5.76
C ARG A 497 -7.90 -11.77 -7.17
N SER A 498 -9.17 -12.11 -7.32
CA SER A 498 -9.96 -11.92 -8.52
C SER A 498 -10.99 -10.84 -8.28
N SER A 499 -11.16 -9.92 -9.23
CA SER A 499 -12.24 -8.92 -9.21
C SER A 499 -13.24 -9.18 -10.35
N LEU A 500 -14.53 -9.01 -10.06
CA LEU A 500 -15.61 -9.03 -11.04
C LEU A 500 -16.31 -7.68 -10.99
N THR A 501 -16.35 -6.98 -12.13
CA THR A 501 -16.99 -5.67 -12.25
C THR A 501 -18.04 -5.70 -13.35
N VAL A 502 -19.25 -5.30 -12.99
CA VAL A 502 -20.39 -5.13 -13.90
C VAL A 502 -20.88 -3.70 -13.78
N THR A 503 -21.25 -3.11 -14.90
CA THR A 503 -21.97 -1.83 -14.99
C THR A 503 -23.31 -2.04 -15.69
N TRP A 504 -24.23 -1.13 -15.46
CA TRP A 504 -25.46 -0.98 -16.23
C TRP A 504 -25.50 0.40 -16.91
N GLY A 505 -26.54 0.69 -17.69
CA GLY A 505 -26.73 1.96 -18.38
C GLY A 505 -26.79 3.17 -17.46
N MET A 506 -26.81 4.39 -18.03
CA MET A 506 -26.83 5.65 -17.27
C MET A 506 -28.03 5.80 -16.33
N ASP A 507 -29.13 5.10 -16.59
CA ASP A 507 -30.32 5.06 -15.74
C ASP A 507 -30.26 3.97 -14.65
N GLY A 508 -29.36 2.98 -14.81
CA GLY A 508 -29.27 1.76 -14.00
C GLY A 508 -30.28 0.69 -14.41
N THR A 509 -30.44 -0.35 -13.59
CA THR A 509 -31.51 -1.36 -13.75
C THR A 509 -32.16 -1.74 -12.41
N ASP A 510 -33.45 -2.09 -12.40
CA ASP A 510 -34.16 -2.55 -11.20
C ASP A 510 -34.02 -4.07 -10.95
N ALA A 511 -33.59 -4.83 -11.96
CA ALA A 511 -33.38 -6.28 -11.92
C ALA A 511 -31.92 -6.70 -12.25
N PRO A 512 -30.91 -6.31 -11.45
CA PRO A 512 -29.50 -6.61 -11.72
C PRO A 512 -29.10 -8.09 -11.53
N PHE A 513 -29.95 -8.91 -10.91
CA PHE A 513 -29.61 -10.28 -10.51
C PHE A 513 -30.63 -11.30 -11.02
N SER A 514 -30.11 -12.40 -11.56
CA SER A 514 -30.89 -13.60 -11.86
C SER A 514 -31.07 -14.51 -10.64
N THR A 515 -30.25 -14.33 -9.59
CA THR A 515 -30.39 -14.95 -8.27
C THR A 515 -29.79 -14.02 -7.21
N ALA A 516 -30.50 -13.80 -6.10
CA ALA A 516 -30.03 -12.97 -4.98
C ALA A 516 -30.64 -13.47 -3.67
N ASP A 517 -29.99 -14.45 -3.05
CA ASP A 517 -30.42 -15.14 -1.82
C ASP A 517 -29.24 -15.41 -0.89
N ASP A 518 -29.50 -16.01 0.28
CA ASP A 518 -28.51 -16.31 1.33
C ASP A 518 -27.29 -17.13 0.84
N SER A 519 -27.37 -17.81 -0.31
CA SER A 519 -26.24 -18.56 -0.90
C SER A 519 -25.30 -17.68 -1.75
N GLY A 520 -25.76 -16.51 -2.22
CA GLY A 520 -24.97 -15.58 -3.01
C GLY A 520 -25.78 -14.75 -4.00
N LEU A 521 -25.06 -14.01 -4.84
CA LEU A 521 -25.62 -13.27 -5.99
C LEU A 521 -25.19 -13.92 -7.30
N ILE A 522 -26.07 -13.90 -8.31
CA ILE A 522 -25.73 -14.18 -9.72
C ILE A 522 -26.24 -12.99 -10.53
N VAL A 523 -25.34 -12.29 -11.20
CA VAL A 523 -25.67 -11.17 -12.09
C VAL A 523 -26.52 -11.68 -13.26
N ASP A 524 -27.53 -10.90 -13.66
CA ASP A 524 -28.21 -11.17 -14.93
C ASP A 524 -27.43 -10.57 -16.10
N LEU A 525 -26.72 -11.42 -16.84
CA LEU A 525 -26.01 -11.06 -18.07
C LEU A 525 -26.92 -11.01 -19.31
N GLN A 526 -28.22 -11.33 -19.16
CA GLN A 526 -29.25 -11.13 -20.19
C GLN A 526 -30.06 -9.84 -19.97
N ASN A 527 -29.74 -9.09 -18.90
CA ASN A 527 -30.38 -7.82 -18.57
C ASN A 527 -30.21 -6.81 -19.73
N PRO A 528 -31.29 -6.16 -20.22
CA PRO A 528 -31.23 -5.29 -21.39
C PRO A 528 -30.49 -3.96 -21.16
N ASP A 529 -30.29 -3.59 -19.89
CA ASP A 529 -29.59 -2.37 -19.47
C ASP A 529 -28.10 -2.64 -19.18
N LEU A 530 -27.57 -3.85 -19.46
CA LEU A 530 -26.19 -4.21 -19.20
C LEU A 530 -25.22 -3.22 -19.89
N GLY A 531 -24.29 -2.67 -19.11
CA GLY A 531 -23.36 -1.62 -19.52
C GLY A 531 -22.17 -2.17 -20.31
N ARG A 532 -21.22 -1.31 -20.69
CA ARG A 532 -20.05 -1.68 -21.50
C ARG A 532 -18.92 -2.37 -20.73
N LEU A 533 -19.04 -2.51 -19.41
CA LEU A 533 -18.05 -3.13 -18.54
C LEU A 533 -18.75 -4.27 -17.80
N HIS A 534 -18.49 -5.49 -18.24
CA HIS A 534 -18.95 -6.76 -17.67
C HIS A 534 -17.76 -7.72 -17.70
N VAL A 535 -16.84 -7.57 -16.75
CA VAL A 535 -15.51 -8.21 -16.76
C VAL A 535 -15.21 -9.01 -15.51
N LEU A 536 -14.50 -10.12 -15.69
CA LEU A 536 -13.82 -10.88 -14.65
C LEU A 536 -12.31 -10.72 -14.85
N ARG A 537 -11.64 -10.11 -13.89
CA ARG A 537 -10.18 -9.97 -13.84
C ARG A 537 -9.59 -10.98 -12.86
N THR A 538 -8.86 -11.95 -13.39
CA THR A 538 -8.06 -12.91 -12.63
C THR A 538 -6.59 -12.57 -12.82
N GLY A 539 -6.04 -11.72 -11.94
CA GLY A 539 -4.72 -11.11 -12.14
C GLY A 539 -4.70 -10.11 -13.30
N TRP A 540 -3.89 -10.40 -14.32
CA TRP A 540 -3.83 -9.60 -15.57
C TRP A 540 -4.80 -10.10 -16.64
N ARG A 541 -5.30 -11.34 -16.54
CA ARG A 541 -6.31 -11.85 -17.48
C ARG A 541 -7.67 -11.24 -17.17
N VAL A 542 -8.00 -10.18 -17.91
CA VAL A 542 -9.37 -9.66 -18.05
C VAL A 542 -10.11 -10.55 -19.06
N ARG A 543 -11.22 -11.14 -18.64
CA ARG A 543 -12.18 -11.85 -19.50
C ARG A 543 -13.49 -11.08 -19.51
N ASP A 544 -14.17 -11.08 -20.65
CA ASP A 544 -15.56 -10.70 -20.71
C ASP A 544 -16.43 -11.76 -19.97
N LEU A 545 -17.42 -11.33 -19.21
CA LEU A 545 -18.39 -12.24 -18.58
C LEU A 545 -19.30 -12.91 -19.62
N LEU A 546 -19.48 -12.31 -20.80
CA LEU A 546 -20.22 -12.89 -21.92
C LEU A 546 -19.44 -13.99 -22.65
N ASP A 547 -18.11 -14.06 -22.48
CA ASP A 547 -17.27 -15.17 -22.96
C ASP A 547 -17.31 -16.39 -22.01
N LEU A 548 -17.87 -16.25 -20.80
CA LEU A 548 -18.03 -17.34 -19.85
C LEU A 548 -19.29 -18.17 -20.18
N PRO A 549 -19.29 -19.49 -19.92
CA PRO A 549 -20.44 -20.36 -20.25
C PRO A 549 -21.69 -20.08 -19.40
N ALA A 550 -21.56 -19.35 -18.29
CA ALA A 550 -22.64 -18.81 -17.47
C ALA A 550 -22.10 -17.68 -16.57
N SER A 551 -22.99 -16.81 -16.07
CA SER A 551 -22.61 -15.80 -15.06
C SER A 551 -22.03 -16.46 -13.79
N PRO A 552 -20.89 -15.98 -13.26
CA PRO A 552 -20.34 -16.47 -11.99
C PRO A 552 -21.29 -16.26 -10.80
N GLN A 553 -21.28 -17.18 -9.85
CA GLN A 553 -21.92 -16.99 -8.54
C GLN A 553 -20.97 -16.27 -7.58
N LEU A 554 -21.42 -15.14 -7.04
CA LEU A 554 -20.75 -14.37 -6.00
C LEU A 554 -21.16 -14.91 -4.63
N VAL A 555 -20.31 -15.76 -4.04
CA VAL A 555 -20.57 -16.41 -2.75
C VAL A 555 -19.78 -15.68 -1.65
N PRO A 556 -20.42 -15.13 -0.60
CA PRO A 556 -19.71 -14.46 0.50
C PRO A 556 -18.74 -15.43 1.22
N THR A 557 -17.57 -14.95 1.65
CA THR A 557 -16.58 -15.83 2.30
C THR A 557 -15.92 -15.24 3.56
N GLY A 558 -16.01 -16.01 4.65
CA GLY A 558 -15.37 -15.74 5.95
C GLY A 558 -16.10 -14.75 6.84
N ASP A 559 -15.88 -14.88 8.15
CA ASP A 559 -16.52 -14.12 9.25
C ASP A 559 -16.21 -12.60 9.28
N ARG A 560 -15.65 -12.05 8.20
CA ARG A 560 -15.09 -10.69 8.09
C ARG A 560 -15.21 -10.08 6.69
N ALA A 561 -16.15 -10.56 5.88
CA ALA A 561 -16.42 -9.94 4.59
C ALA A 561 -16.91 -8.48 4.75
N ALA A 562 -16.67 -7.65 3.74
CA ALA A 562 -17.04 -6.23 3.73
C ALA A 562 -17.99 -5.97 2.54
N PHE A 563 -19.28 -5.84 2.83
CA PHE A 563 -20.30 -5.59 1.81
C PHE A 563 -20.73 -4.12 1.86
N VAL A 564 -20.89 -3.47 0.71
CA VAL A 564 -21.20 -2.04 0.64
C VAL A 564 -22.34 -1.77 -0.34
N VAL A 565 -23.38 -1.10 0.13
CA VAL A 565 -24.40 -0.50 -0.73
C VAL A 565 -24.11 0.99 -0.84
N ALA A 566 -23.70 1.43 -2.02
CA ALA A 566 -23.42 2.83 -2.31
C ALA A 566 -24.54 3.46 -3.14
N SER A 567 -24.74 4.76 -2.95
CA SER A 567 -25.49 5.61 -3.86
C SER A 567 -24.90 7.01 -3.85
N ARG A 568 -25.43 7.92 -4.68
CA ARG A 568 -24.83 9.24 -4.97
C ARG A 568 -24.48 10.05 -3.71
N GLY A 569 -23.20 10.02 -3.31
CA GLY A 569 -22.66 10.73 -2.15
C GLY A 569 -22.84 10.06 -0.79
N SER A 570 -23.14 8.74 -0.75
CA SER A 570 -23.37 7.95 0.46
C SER A 570 -23.13 6.45 0.26
N CYS A 571 -22.09 5.89 0.89
CA CYS A 571 -21.86 4.45 1.02
C CYS A 571 -22.37 3.93 2.38
N ARG A 572 -22.93 2.71 2.43
CA ARG A 572 -23.32 1.98 3.64
C ARG A 572 -22.58 0.65 3.72
N SER A 573 -21.79 0.45 4.77
CA SER A 573 -21.05 -0.80 5.00
C SER A 573 -21.83 -1.80 5.87
N PHE A 574 -21.64 -3.09 5.60
CA PHE A 574 -22.27 -4.23 6.26
C PHE A 574 -21.26 -5.37 6.41
N HIS A 575 -21.29 -6.07 7.54
CA HIS A 575 -20.50 -7.30 7.76
C HIS A 575 -21.33 -8.58 7.60
N GLU A 576 -22.64 -8.51 7.82
CA GLU A 576 -23.57 -9.62 7.61
C GLU A 576 -24.15 -9.56 6.20
N PHE A 577 -23.98 -10.63 5.42
CA PHE A 577 -24.44 -10.69 4.02
C PHE A 577 -25.97 -10.55 3.90
N ALA A 578 -26.72 -11.06 4.88
CA ALA A 578 -28.18 -10.95 4.92
C ALA A 578 -28.67 -9.51 5.12
N ASP A 579 -28.01 -8.71 5.97
CA ASP A 579 -28.36 -7.29 6.17
C ASP A 579 -28.02 -6.45 4.91
N PHE A 580 -26.93 -6.79 4.21
CA PHE A 580 -26.55 -6.22 2.90
C PHE A 580 -27.57 -6.54 1.80
N LEU A 581 -27.94 -7.82 1.65
CA LEU A 581 -28.94 -8.27 0.68
C LEU A 581 -30.31 -7.59 0.92
N ALA A 582 -30.72 -7.49 2.18
CA ALA A 582 -31.95 -6.80 2.56
C ALA A 582 -31.92 -5.30 2.21
N GLU A 583 -30.79 -4.62 2.38
CA GLU A 583 -30.64 -3.21 1.97
C GLU A 583 -30.74 -3.03 0.45
N ILE A 584 -30.10 -3.91 -0.35
CA ILE A 584 -30.21 -3.85 -1.82
C ILE A 584 -31.65 -4.05 -2.26
N GLN A 585 -32.31 -5.12 -1.79
CA GLN A 585 -33.72 -5.40 -2.10
C GLN A 585 -34.62 -4.22 -1.69
N ARG A 586 -34.36 -3.59 -0.54
CA ARG A 586 -35.08 -2.39 -0.06
C ARG A 586 -34.85 -1.17 -0.96
N GLN A 587 -33.65 -0.97 -1.52
CA GLN A 587 -33.38 0.17 -2.41
C GLN A 587 -33.97 -0.04 -3.81
N LEU A 588 -33.84 -1.24 -4.40
CA LEU A 588 -34.47 -1.58 -5.70
C LEU A 588 -35.99 -1.45 -5.61
N THR A 589 -36.61 -2.01 -4.56
CA THR A 589 -38.07 -1.90 -4.31
C THR A 589 -38.53 -0.45 -4.07
N ALA A 590 -37.64 0.45 -3.69
CA ALA A 590 -37.92 1.88 -3.52
C ALA A 590 -37.73 2.71 -4.80
N GLY A 591 -37.42 2.08 -5.94
CA GLY A 591 -37.14 2.76 -7.21
C GLY A 591 -35.71 3.25 -7.38
N GLY A 592 -34.75 2.72 -6.59
CA GLY A 592 -33.33 2.79 -6.92
C GLY A 592 -32.98 1.81 -8.03
N ALA A 593 -31.93 2.08 -8.79
CA ALA A 593 -31.56 1.28 -9.95
C ALA A 593 -30.05 1.03 -9.95
N ALA A 594 -29.63 -0.23 -9.95
CA ALA A 594 -28.23 -0.61 -9.87
C ALA A 594 -27.45 -0.12 -11.09
N ARG A 595 -26.32 0.55 -10.83
CA ARG A 595 -25.44 1.22 -11.80
C ARG A 595 -24.13 0.49 -11.98
N SER A 596 -23.62 -0.12 -10.91
CA SER A 596 -22.52 -1.07 -10.97
C SER A 596 -22.49 -2.04 -9.80
N LEU A 597 -21.82 -3.17 -10.00
CA LEU A 597 -21.37 -4.09 -8.97
C LEU A 597 -19.86 -4.28 -9.14
N THR A 598 -19.11 -4.28 -8.04
CA THR A 598 -17.73 -4.80 -8.00
C THR A 598 -17.61 -5.79 -6.86
N ALA A 599 -17.12 -7.00 -7.13
CA ALA A 599 -16.87 -8.03 -6.11
C ALA A 599 -15.41 -8.48 -6.17
N HIS A 600 -14.73 -8.49 -5.01
CA HIS A 600 -13.34 -8.94 -4.87
C HIS A 600 -13.29 -10.22 -4.04
N GLY A 601 -12.51 -11.20 -4.49
CA GLY A 601 -12.48 -12.52 -3.87
C GLY A 601 -11.42 -13.44 -4.46
N VAL A 602 -11.70 -14.74 -4.49
CA VAL A 602 -10.94 -15.74 -5.26
C VAL A 602 -11.91 -16.47 -6.18
N TYR A 603 -11.61 -16.51 -7.48
CA TYR A 603 -12.46 -17.15 -8.48
C TYR A 603 -12.03 -18.59 -8.79
N ASP A 604 -12.92 -19.54 -8.52
CA ASP A 604 -12.76 -20.94 -8.89
C ASP A 604 -13.34 -21.18 -10.29
N GLU A 605 -12.44 -21.28 -11.28
CA GLU A 605 -12.79 -21.49 -12.69
C GLU A 605 -13.57 -22.79 -12.94
N ASN A 606 -13.43 -23.80 -12.07
CA ASN A 606 -14.09 -25.10 -12.24
C ASN A 606 -15.51 -25.09 -11.68
N ALA A 607 -15.74 -24.29 -10.63
CA ALA A 607 -17.04 -24.11 -10.01
C ALA A 607 -17.87 -22.97 -10.65
N ASN A 608 -17.21 -22.05 -11.37
CA ASN A 608 -17.76 -20.75 -11.78
C ASN A 608 -18.24 -19.91 -10.58
N VAL A 609 -17.43 -19.89 -9.51
CA VAL A 609 -17.75 -19.24 -8.22
C VAL A 609 -16.65 -18.25 -7.85
N LEU A 610 -17.03 -16.99 -7.61
CA LEU A 610 -16.17 -16.00 -6.96
C LEU A 610 -16.48 -15.98 -5.46
N ARG A 611 -15.51 -16.42 -4.64
CA ARG A 611 -15.60 -16.41 -3.18
C ARG A 611 -15.27 -15.01 -2.66
N ALA A 612 -16.29 -14.18 -2.52
CA ALA A 612 -16.18 -12.74 -2.30
C ALA A 612 -15.79 -12.40 -0.85
N LYS A 613 -14.64 -11.73 -0.69
CA LYS A 613 -14.24 -11.02 0.53
C LYS A 613 -14.92 -9.66 0.64
N SER A 614 -15.26 -9.03 -0.49
CA SER A 614 -16.08 -7.83 -0.53
C SER A 614 -17.00 -7.80 -1.75
N ILE A 615 -18.15 -7.14 -1.61
CA ILE A 615 -19.08 -6.85 -2.69
C ILE A 615 -19.58 -5.42 -2.51
N VAL A 616 -19.36 -4.57 -3.51
CA VAL A 616 -19.87 -3.20 -3.60
C VAL A 616 -20.96 -3.17 -4.67
N VAL A 617 -22.13 -2.59 -4.37
CA VAL A 617 -23.19 -2.32 -5.34
C VAL A 617 -23.55 -0.84 -5.29
N ILE A 618 -23.53 -0.16 -6.43
CA ILE A 618 -23.88 1.26 -6.57
C ILE A 618 -25.30 1.38 -7.16
N LEU A 619 -26.15 2.21 -6.57
CA LEU A 619 -27.53 2.55 -7.02
C LEU A 619 -27.75 4.08 -7.17
#